data_AF-A0AAU9B349-F1
#
_entry.id   AF-A0AAU9B349-F1
#
_cell.length_a   1.000
_cell.length_b   1.000
_cell.length_c   1.000
_cell.angle_alpha   90.00
_cell.angle_beta   90.00
_cell.angle_gamma   90.00
#
_symmetry.space_group_name_H-M   'P 1'
#
loop_
_entity.id
_entity.type
_entity.pdbx_description
1 polymer ?
#
loop_
_entity_poly.entity_id
_entity_poly.type
_entity_poly.pdbx_seq_one_letter_code
_entity_poly.pdbx_strand_id
1 'polypeptide(L)'
;MPFPVRLLTLLPPLALAAAALSPSAAQAQIRRCTDARGNSVYTDRDCAAVGGVDRLPRGAAAAAKPEAAYVGGCARNLRDLVGAITTAIDAHDGNKLAAVYHFAGMSDDQGYAIVQRLDAIAQRPLLDIAPVMGAASEPPPAPRPGPWTTLPPAPPNAALAPLPPPAPATGLGRPAGMDGDNAASADSATPGSEATAAPAPAPRRAAPVALRLEQTLANGVTPSRTVFGLTRHFGCWWIKGG
;
A
#
# COMPACT_ATOMS: atom_id res chain seq x y z
N MET A 1 -78.82 -22.54 -33.37
CA MET A 1 -77.49 -23.14 -33.60
C MET A 1 -76.43 -22.29 -32.93
N PRO A 2 -75.80 -22.71 -31.81
CA PRO A 2 -74.65 -22.01 -31.26
C PRO A 2 -73.35 -22.76 -31.62
N PHE A 3 -72.51 -22.13 -32.45
CA PHE A 3 -71.11 -22.50 -32.67
C PHE A 3 -70.19 -21.83 -31.61
N PRO A 4 -68.98 -22.37 -31.38
CA PRO A 4 -68.29 -22.31 -30.09
C PRO A 4 -67.32 -21.12 -29.98
N VAL A 5 -67.59 -20.22 -29.04
CA VAL A 5 -66.68 -19.15 -28.60
C VAL A 5 -66.07 -19.58 -27.26
N ARG A 6 -65.19 -20.59 -27.27
CA ARG A 6 -64.48 -21.01 -26.04
C ARG A 6 -63.02 -21.39 -26.21
N LEU A 7 -62.50 -21.46 -27.44
CA LEU A 7 -61.13 -21.93 -27.68
C LEU A 7 -60.05 -20.83 -27.62
N LEU A 8 -60.44 -19.54 -27.59
CA LEU A 8 -59.49 -18.42 -27.73
C LEU A 8 -59.01 -17.79 -26.41
N THR A 9 -59.52 -18.22 -25.25
CA THR A 9 -59.19 -17.62 -23.94
C THR A 9 -58.10 -18.35 -23.16
N LEU A 10 -57.58 -19.48 -23.65
CA LEU A 10 -56.54 -20.26 -22.97
C LEU A 10 -55.12 -20.01 -23.51
N LEU A 11 -54.95 -19.23 -24.58
CA LEU A 11 -53.63 -18.88 -25.11
C LEU A 11 -52.81 -17.90 -24.24
N PRO A 12 -53.38 -16.84 -23.62
CA PRO A 12 -52.58 -15.88 -22.85
C PRO A 12 -51.96 -16.42 -21.54
N PRO A 13 -52.57 -17.32 -20.74
CA PRO A 13 -51.92 -17.81 -19.52
C PRO A 13 -50.78 -18.79 -19.81
N LEU A 14 -50.80 -19.51 -20.95
CA LEU A 14 -49.76 -20.47 -21.29
C LEU A 14 -48.45 -19.79 -21.72
N ALA A 15 -48.55 -18.63 -22.38
CA ALA A 15 -47.38 -17.85 -22.81
C ALA A 15 -46.64 -17.18 -21.64
N LEU A 16 -47.36 -16.77 -20.58
CA LEU A 16 -46.72 -16.24 -19.36
C LEU A 16 -45.98 -17.34 -18.55
N ALA A 17 -46.50 -18.57 -18.55
CA ALA A 17 -45.84 -19.69 -17.86
C ALA A 17 -44.53 -20.11 -18.53
N ALA A 18 -44.42 -20.00 -19.86
CA ALA A 18 -43.21 -20.35 -20.60
C ALA A 18 -42.03 -19.38 -20.36
N ALA A 19 -42.31 -18.10 -20.08
CA ALA A 19 -41.25 -17.12 -19.78
C ALA A 19 -40.57 -17.35 -18.42
N ALA A 20 -41.27 -17.96 -17.46
CA ALA A 20 -40.77 -18.26 -16.11
C ALA A 20 -39.84 -19.47 -16.05
N LEU A 21 -39.75 -20.26 -17.13
CA LEU A 21 -38.89 -21.44 -17.24
C LEU A 21 -37.55 -21.14 -17.95
N SER A 22 -37.25 -19.85 -18.19
CA SER A 22 -35.96 -19.45 -18.74
C SER A 22 -34.86 -19.83 -17.74
N PRO A 23 -33.92 -20.74 -18.07
CA PRO A 23 -32.80 -21.04 -17.19
C PRO A 23 -32.02 -19.74 -16.99
N SER A 24 -31.84 -19.31 -15.74
CA SER A 24 -30.91 -18.23 -15.45
C SER A 24 -29.55 -18.64 -16.00
N ALA A 25 -29.05 -17.91 -16.99
CA ALA A 25 -27.69 -18.11 -17.48
C ALA A 25 -26.76 -18.03 -16.27
N ALA A 26 -26.13 -19.15 -15.91
CA ALA A 26 -25.09 -19.19 -14.91
C ALA A 26 -23.93 -18.32 -15.43
N GLN A 27 -23.92 -17.06 -15.00
CA GLN A 27 -22.88 -16.11 -15.37
C GLN A 27 -21.57 -16.66 -14.80
N ALA A 28 -20.61 -16.99 -15.66
CA ALA A 28 -19.23 -17.22 -15.25
C ALA A 28 -18.67 -15.88 -14.75
N GLN A 29 -18.89 -15.59 -13.46
CA GLN A 29 -18.48 -14.34 -12.84
C GLN A 29 -16.98 -14.40 -12.57
N ILE A 30 -16.18 -13.69 -13.36
CA ILE A 30 -14.76 -13.49 -13.05
C ILE A 30 -14.68 -12.73 -11.73
N ARG A 31 -14.23 -13.41 -10.67
CA ARG A 31 -13.97 -12.85 -9.35
C ARG A 31 -12.54 -12.34 -9.29
N ARG A 32 -12.39 -11.21 -8.60
CA ARG A 32 -11.10 -10.58 -8.38
C ARG A 32 -10.69 -10.77 -6.92
N CYS A 33 -9.65 -11.56 -6.73
CA CYS A 33 -9.19 -11.98 -5.42
C CYS A 33 -7.84 -11.34 -5.09
N THR A 34 -7.56 -11.15 -3.81
CA THR A 34 -6.22 -10.76 -3.35
C THR A 34 -5.58 -11.97 -2.66
N ASP A 35 -4.42 -12.41 -3.14
CA ASP A 35 -3.69 -13.55 -2.57
C ASP A 35 -2.97 -13.16 -1.26
N ALA A 36 -2.40 -14.14 -0.57
CA ALA A 36 -1.65 -13.93 0.68
C ALA A 36 -0.40 -13.04 0.51
N ARG A 37 0.09 -12.84 -0.71
CA ARG A 37 1.22 -11.96 -1.04
C ARG A 37 0.77 -10.55 -1.43
N GLY A 38 -0.53 -10.27 -1.44
CA GLY A 38 -1.10 -8.97 -1.83
C GLY A 38 -1.26 -8.78 -3.34
N ASN A 39 -1.09 -9.82 -4.15
CA ASN A 39 -1.28 -9.74 -5.60
C ASN A 39 -2.76 -9.94 -5.99
N SER A 40 -3.18 -9.24 -7.04
CA SER A 40 -4.50 -9.42 -7.67
C SER A 40 -4.51 -10.67 -8.54
N VAL A 41 -5.39 -11.63 -8.23
CA VAL A 41 -5.64 -12.85 -9.00
C VAL A 41 -7.07 -12.81 -9.53
N TYR A 42 -7.26 -13.14 -10.80
CA TYR A 42 -8.58 -13.23 -11.43
C TYR A 42 -8.93 -14.71 -11.63
N THR A 43 -10.12 -15.11 -11.19
CA THR A 43 -10.55 -16.51 -11.20
C THR A 43 -12.06 -16.59 -11.41
N ASP A 44 -12.52 -17.64 -12.06
CA ASP A 44 -13.93 -18.00 -12.20
C ASP A 44 -14.46 -18.79 -10.99
N ARG A 45 -13.58 -19.14 -10.04
CA ARG A 45 -13.89 -19.88 -8.81
C ARG A 45 -13.93 -18.95 -7.60
N ASP A 46 -14.47 -19.46 -6.48
CA ASP A 46 -14.47 -18.71 -5.22
C ASP A 46 -13.05 -18.31 -4.79
N CYS A 47 -12.90 -17.09 -4.28
CA CYS A 47 -11.58 -16.58 -3.86
C CYS A 47 -10.90 -17.47 -2.82
N ALA A 48 -11.66 -18.11 -1.94
CA ALA A 48 -11.13 -19.05 -0.96
C ALA A 48 -10.44 -20.26 -1.61
N ALA A 49 -10.90 -20.71 -2.79
CA ALA A 49 -10.29 -21.82 -3.52
C ALA A 49 -8.90 -21.50 -4.09
N VAL A 50 -8.58 -20.21 -4.28
CA VAL A 50 -7.25 -19.73 -4.69
C VAL A 50 -6.43 -19.16 -3.52
N GLY A 51 -6.86 -19.41 -2.28
CA GLY A 51 -6.22 -18.88 -1.07
C GLY A 51 -6.28 -17.35 -0.96
N GLY A 52 -7.27 -16.75 -1.61
CA GLY A 52 -7.46 -15.30 -1.64
C GLY A 52 -8.76 -14.86 -0.98
N VAL A 53 -8.87 -13.56 -0.77
CA VAL A 53 -10.10 -12.91 -0.29
C VAL A 53 -10.75 -12.12 -1.41
N ASP A 54 -12.08 -12.09 -1.41
CA ASP A 54 -12.83 -11.33 -2.41
C ASP A 54 -12.59 -9.82 -2.24
N ARG A 55 -12.38 -9.15 -3.37
CA ARG A 55 -12.33 -7.71 -3.44
C ARG A 55 -13.61 -7.24 -4.11
N LEU A 56 -14.51 -6.61 -3.34
CA LEU A 56 -15.79 -6.11 -3.85
C LEU A 56 -15.61 -5.33 -5.17
N PRO A 57 -16.49 -5.55 -6.17
CA PRO A 57 -16.53 -4.74 -7.39
C PRO A 57 -16.68 -3.26 -7.03
N ARG A 58 -15.89 -2.39 -7.66
CA ARG A 58 -15.83 -0.95 -7.32
C ARG A 58 -17.15 -0.18 -7.49
N GLY A 59 -18.17 -0.78 -8.10
CA GLY A 59 -19.52 -0.19 -8.20
C GLY A 59 -20.49 -0.54 -7.07
N ALA A 60 -20.28 -1.63 -6.32
CA ALA A 60 -21.23 -2.06 -5.29
C ALA A 60 -21.21 -1.15 -4.05
N ALA A 61 -20.06 -0.52 -3.77
CA ALA A 61 -19.93 0.52 -2.75
C ALA A 61 -20.22 1.94 -3.29
N ALA A 62 -20.24 2.13 -4.61
CA ALA A 62 -20.46 3.43 -5.26
C ALA A 62 -21.94 3.87 -5.28
N ALA A 63 -22.86 3.03 -4.77
CA ALA A 63 -24.23 3.46 -4.46
C ALA A 63 -24.29 4.50 -3.31
N ALA A 64 -23.19 4.70 -2.57
CA ALA A 64 -23.00 5.86 -1.72
C ALA A 64 -22.39 7.00 -2.55
N LYS A 65 -23.20 8.01 -2.88
CA LYS A 65 -22.74 9.24 -3.54
C LYS A 65 -21.53 9.83 -2.80
N PRO A 66 -20.38 10.07 -3.45
CA PRO A 66 -19.39 10.99 -2.92
C PRO A 66 -19.89 12.41 -3.15
N GLU A 67 -20.37 13.03 -2.08
CA GLU A 67 -20.54 14.47 -1.96
C GLU A 67 -19.17 15.11 -1.73
N ALA A 68 -18.47 15.46 -2.80
CA ALA A 68 -17.48 16.52 -2.84
C ALA A 68 -17.04 16.75 -4.29
N ALA A 69 -17.30 17.95 -4.81
CA ALA A 69 -16.63 18.40 -6.02
C ALA A 69 -15.11 18.41 -5.74
N TYR A 70 -14.39 17.47 -6.36
CA TYR A 70 -12.94 17.43 -6.31
C TYR A 70 -12.39 18.74 -6.91
N VAL A 71 -11.89 19.62 -6.04
CA VAL A 71 -11.14 20.82 -6.44
C VAL A 71 -9.73 20.33 -6.74
N GLY A 72 -9.44 20.20 -8.03
CA GLY A 72 -8.24 19.52 -8.52
C GLY A 72 -6.92 20.17 -8.08
N GLY A 73 -5.89 19.33 -8.04
CA GLY A 73 -4.50 19.79 -8.08
C GLY A 73 -3.63 19.41 -6.89
N CYS A 74 -4.14 18.78 -5.83
CA CYS A 74 -3.27 18.33 -4.73
C CYS A 74 -3.88 17.16 -3.95
N ALA A 75 -3.31 15.96 -4.10
CA ALA A 75 -3.64 14.85 -3.23
C ALA A 75 -2.81 14.95 -1.93
N ARG A 76 -3.43 15.24 -0.79
CA ARG A 76 -2.71 15.42 0.50
C ARG A 76 -2.17 14.10 1.04
N ASN A 77 -2.82 12.99 0.70
CA ASN A 77 -2.39 11.65 1.06
C ASN A 77 -2.61 10.67 -0.11
N LEU A 78 -2.07 9.46 0.00
CA LEU A 78 -2.13 8.46 -1.07
C LEU A 78 -3.58 7.99 -1.35
N ARG A 79 -4.44 7.95 -0.33
CA ARG A 79 -5.84 7.55 -0.48
C ARG A 79 -6.60 8.58 -1.31
N ASP A 80 -6.36 9.87 -1.09
CA ASP A 80 -6.94 10.95 -1.90
C ASP A 80 -6.47 10.84 -3.36
N LEU A 81 -5.18 10.52 -3.58
CA LEU A 81 -4.64 10.35 -4.93
C LEU A 81 -5.31 9.19 -5.65
N VAL A 82 -5.42 8.03 -5.01
CA VAL A 82 -6.09 6.85 -5.57
C VAL A 82 -7.57 7.14 -5.86
N GLY A 83 -8.24 7.88 -4.96
CA GLY A 83 -9.62 8.34 -5.17
C GLY A 83 -9.74 9.24 -6.40
N ALA A 84 -8.86 10.24 -6.54
CA ALA A 84 -8.86 11.14 -7.70
C ALA A 84 -8.60 10.41 -9.03
N ILE A 85 -7.64 9.47 -9.06
CA ILE A 85 -7.37 8.63 -10.23
C ILE A 85 -8.61 7.79 -10.58
N THR A 86 -9.24 7.17 -9.58
CA THR A 86 -10.44 6.34 -9.78
C THR A 86 -11.57 7.19 -10.37
N THR A 87 -11.86 8.35 -9.77
CA THR A 87 -12.88 9.28 -10.27
C THR A 87 -12.59 9.77 -11.69
N ALA A 88 -11.33 10.05 -12.03
CA ALA A 88 -10.96 10.49 -13.38
C ALA A 88 -11.22 9.40 -14.43
N ILE A 89 -10.86 8.15 -14.13
CA ILE A 89 -11.02 7.04 -15.07
C ILE A 89 -12.48 6.59 -15.17
N ASP A 90 -13.20 6.51 -14.05
CA ASP A 90 -14.64 6.16 -14.05
C ASP A 90 -15.48 7.22 -14.80
N ALA A 91 -15.04 8.48 -14.78
CA ALA A 91 -15.65 9.55 -15.57
C ALA A 91 -15.14 9.64 -17.02
N HIS A 92 -14.16 8.81 -17.41
CA HIS A 92 -13.46 8.87 -18.69
C HIS A 92 -12.91 10.28 -19.01
N ASP A 93 -12.36 10.96 -18.01
CA ASP A 93 -11.92 12.35 -18.10
C ASP A 93 -10.39 12.45 -17.99
N GLY A 94 -9.72 12.59 -19.14
CA GLY A 94 -8.27 12.75 -19.24
C GLY A 94 -7.75 14.01 -18.55
N ASN A 95 -8.53 15.09 -18.51
CA ASN A 95 -8.12 16.34 -17.85
C ASN A 95 -8.09 16.17 -16.32
N LYS A 96 -9.05 15.43 -15.75
CA LYS A 96 -9.01 15.06 -14.33
C LYS A 96 -7.82 14.18 -13.99
N LEU A 97 -7.45 13.24 -14.89
CA LEU A 97 -6.27 12.41 -14.67
C LEU A 97 -4.97 13.23 -14.82
N ALA A 98 -4.92 14.17 -15.75
CA ALA A 98 -3.82 15.12 -15.89
C ALA A 98 -3.68 16.01 -14.64
N ALA A 99 -4.77 16.40 -13.99
CA ALA A 99 -4.74 17.24 -12.79
C ALA A 99 -3.97 16.62 -11.59
N VAL A 100 -3.74 15.30 -11.59
CA VAL A 100 -2.94 14.60 -10.55
C VAL A 100 -1.54 14.21 -11.01
N TYR A 101 -1.14 14.60 -12.23
CA TYR A 101 0.18 14.34 -12.80
C TYR A 101 1.18 15.43 -12.45
N HIS A 102 2.43 15.03 -12.18
CA HIS A 102 3.53 15.95 -11.89
C HIS A 102 4.16 16.47 -13.18
N PHE A 103 3.76 17.67 -13.60
CA PHE A 103 4.29 18.33 -14.80
C PHE A 103 5.53 19.21 -14.56
N ALA A 104 5.94 19.42 -13.31
CA ALA A 104 6.97 20.42 -13.01
C ALA A 104 8.31 20.07 -13.69
N GLY A 105 8.82 21.02 -14.48
CA GLY A 105 10.08 20.85 -15.23
C GLY A 105 9.93 20.30 -16.65
N MET A 106 8.71 20.08 -17.16
CA MET A 106 8.48 19.66 -18.55
C MET A 106 8.35 20.83 -19.51
N SER A 107 8.76 20.62 -20.77
CA SER A 107 8.43 21.52 -21.87
C SER A 107 6.98 21.35 -22.31
N ASP A 108 6.45 22.32 -23.05
CA ASP A 108 5.07 22.28 -23.56
C ASP A 108 4.82 21.05 -24.44
N ASP A 109 5.74 20.74 -25.37
CA ASP A 109 5.63 19.55 -26.24
C ASP A 109 5.56 18.25 -25.43
N GLN A 110 6.38 18.13 -24.38
CA GLN A 110 6.32 16.96 -23.48
C GLN A 110 5.02 16.92 -22.68
N GLY A 111 4.55 18.08 -22.19
CA GLY A 111 3.29 18.21 -21.48
C GLY A 111 2.10 17.73 -22.31
N TYR A 112 1.98 18.21 -23.56
CA TYR A 112 0.90 17.78 -24.47
C TYR A 112 0.97 16.29 -24.80
N ALA A 113 2.16 15.74 -25.05
CA ALA A 113 2.32 14.31 -25.30
C ALA A 113 1.88 13.46 -24.10
N ILE A 114 2.14 13.92 -22.88
CA ILE A 114 1.70 13.25 -21.65
C ILE A 114 0.19 13.36 -21.49
N VAL A 115 -0.40 14.53 -21.71
CA VAL A 115 -1.87 14.70 -21.63
C VAL A 115 -2.58 13.75 -22.58
N GLN A 116 -2.11 13.63 -23.83
CA GLN A 116 -2.67 12.67 -24.79
C GLN A 116 -2.57 11.21 -24.30
N ARG A 117 -1.43 10.85 -23.70
CA ARG A 117 -1.26 9.51 -23.10
C ARG A 117 -2.21 9.29 -21.92
N LEU A 118 -2.36 10.29 -21.04
CA LEU A 118 -3.27 10.20 -19.89
C LEU A 118 -4.73 10.11 -20.32
N ASP A 119 -5.13 10.83 -21.36
CA ASP A 119 -6.48 10.72 -21.94
C ASP A 119 -6.76 9.32 -22.46
N ALA A 120 -5.84 8.74 -23.23
CA ALA A 120 -5.95 7.36 -23.71
C ALA A 120 -5.97 6.30 -22.59
N ILE A 121 -5.43 6.62 -21.41
CA ILE A 121 -5.50 5.79 -20.21
C ILE A 121 -6.84 5.98 -19.49
N ALA A 122 -7.34 7.21 -19.39
CA ALA A 122 -8.62 7.54 -18.76
C ALA A 122 -9.82 6.92 -19.49
N GLN A 123 -9.72 6.75 -20.80
CA GLN A 123 -10.76 6.11 -21.61
C GLN A 123 -10.87 4.59 -21.40
N ARG A 124 -9.92 3.95 -20.70
CA ARG A 124 -9.92 2.50 -20.49
C ARG A 124 -10.60 2.11 -19.18
N PRO A 125 -11.49 1.11 -19.18
CA PRO A 125 -12.10 0.61 -17.94
C PRO A 125 -11.04 0.19 -16.92
N LEU A 126 -11.19 0.66 -15.68
CA LEU A 126 -10.26 0.38 -14.59
C LEU A 126 -10.63 -0.93 -13.86
N LEU A 127 -9.73 -1.91 -13.86
CA LEU A 127 -9.88 -3.17 -13.11
C LEU A 127 -9.26 -3.10 -11.71
N ASP A 128 -8.02 -2.61 -11.61
CA ASP A 128 -7.27 -2.49 -10.34
C ASP A 128 -6.41 -1.24 -10.24
N ILE A 129 -6.17 -0.78 -9.00
CA ILE A 129 -5.01 0.03 -8.63
C ILE A 129 -4.29 -0.69 -7.49
N ALA A 130 -3.08 -1.17 -7.74
CA ALA A 130 -2.23 -1.82 -6.75
C ALA A 130 -1.03 -0.95 -6.40
N PRO A 131 -0.64 -0.85 -5.11
CA PRO A 131 0.61 -0.22 -4.73
C PRO A 131 1.79 -1.09 -5.16
N VAL A 132 2.82 -0.47 -5.72
CA VAL A 132 4.13 -1.10 -5.92
C VAL A 132 5.02 -0.66 -4.75
N MET A 133 5.41 -1.63 -3.93
CA MET A 133 6.21 -1.38 -2.73
C MET A 133 7.67 -1.18 -3.10
N GLY A 134 8.34 -0.21 -2.46
CA GLY A 134 9.79 -0.09 -2.56
C GLY A 134 10.49 -1.31 -1.94
N ALA A 135 11.74 -1.54 -2.32
CA ALA A 135 12.58 -2.48 -1.59
C ALA A 135 12.71 -2.00 -0.13
N ALA A 136 12.53 -2.91 0.82
CA ALA A 136 12.80 -2.59 2.22
C ALA A 136 14.27 -2.19 2.35
N SER A 137 14.55 -1.09 3.04
CA SER A 137 15.93 -0.72 3.35
C SER A 137 16.53 -1.80 4.24
N GLU A 138 17.60 -2.46 3.78
CA GLU A 138 18.33 -3.42 4.60
C GLU A 138 18.84 -2.70 5.86
N PRO A 139 18.64 -3.25 7.07
CA PRO A 139 19.23 -2.69 8.28
C PRO A 139 20.74 -2.51 8.09
N PRO A 140 21.33 -1.39 8.54
CA PRO A 140 22.78 -1.24 8.49
C PRO A 140 23.45 -2.44 9.18
N PRO A 141 24.58 -2.94 8.64
CA PRO A 141 25.27 -4.08 9.25
C PRO A 141 25.58 -3.75 10.71
N ALA A 142 25.37 -4.72 11.59
CA ALA A 142 25.65 -4.56 13.01
C ALA A 142 27.08 -4.01 13.19
N PRO A 143 27.30 -3.05 14.11
CA PRO A 143 28.64 -2.54 14.37
C PRO A 143 29.54 -3.72 14.74
N ARG A 144 30.68 -3.85 14.05
CA ARG A 144 31.69 -4.84 14.43
C ARG A 144 32.14 -4.51 15.86
N PRO A 145 32.15 -5.48 16.80
CA PRO A 145 32.68 -5.21 18.13
C PRO A 145 34.10 -4.68 17.99
N GLY A 146 34.36 -3.53 18.61
CA GLY A 146 35.69 -2.94 18.61
C GLY A 146 36.64 -3.72 19.52
N PRO A 147 37.95 -3.42 19.48
CA PRO A 147 38.93 -4.05 20.37
C PRO A 147 38.59 -3.85 21.86
N TRP A 148 37.84 -2.80 22.20
CA TRP A 148 37.35 -2.53 23.55
C TRP A 148 36.18 -3.41 24.00
N THR A 149 35.52 -4.11 23.06
CA THR A 149 34.34 -4.96 23.34
C THR A 149 34.70 -6.44 23.51
N THR A 150 35.97 -6.81 23.31
CA THR A 150 36.46 -8.17 23.57
C THR A 150 37.26 -8.12 24.86
N LEU A 151 36.67 -8.53 25.98
CA LEU A 151 37.47 -8.73 27.19
C LEU A 151 38.50 -9.82 26.88
N PRO A 152 39.81 -9.61 27.16
CA PRO A 152 40.77 -10.70 27.06
C PRO A 152 40.31 -11.85 27.95
N PRO A 153 40.51 -13.11 27.54
CA PRO A 153 40.15 -14.25 28.37
C PRO A 153 40.86 -14.11 29.73
N ALA A 154 40.09 -14.19 30.82
CA ALA A 154 40.66 -14.17 32.15
C ALA A 154 41.65 -15.33 32.28
N PRO A 155 42.85 -15.12 32.88
CA PRO A 155 43.75 -16.21 33.15
C PRO A 155 43.05 -17.26 34.04
N PRO A 156 43.37 -18.56 33.90
CA PRO A 156 42.63 -19.67 34.54
C PRO A 156 42.58 -19.62 36.08
N ASN A 157 43.35 -18.72 36.69
CA ASN A 157 43.52 -18.53 38.11
C ASN A 157 43.26 -17.08 38.56
N ALA A 158 42.56 -16.28 37.74
CA ALA A 158 42.18 -14.90 38.06
C ALA A 158 41.37 -14.78 39.36
N ALA A 159 40.51 -15.76 39.65
CA ALA A 159 39.70 -15.81 40.88
C ALA A 159 40.49 -16.25 42.13
N LEU A 160 41.71 -16.76 41.95
CA LEU A 160 42.58 -17.27 43.03
C LEU A 160 43.77 -16.34 43.31
N ALA A 161 43.95 -15.30 42.50
CA ALA A 161 44.98 -14.30 42.74
C ALA A 161 44.58 -13.43 43.95
N PRO A 162 45.49 -13.18 44.92
CA PRO A 162 45.26 -12.19 45.96
C PRO A 162 44.98 -10.83 45.31
N LEU A 163 43.95 -10.13 45.78
CA LEU A 163 43.66 -8.77 45.32
C LEU A 163 44.93 -7.92 45.43
N PRO A 164 45.35 -7.21 44.38
CA PRO A 164 46.44 -6.25 44.50
C PRO A 164 46.03 -5.18 45.53
N PRO A 165 46.99 -4.63 46.31
CA PRO A 165 46.69 -3.50 47.20
C PRO A 165 46.09 -2.35 46.37
N PRO A 166 45.17 -1.55 46.93
CA PRO A 166 44.61 -0.42 46.21
C PRO A 166 45.76 0.48 45.75
N ALA A 167 45.95 0.60 44.44
CA ALA A 167 46.89 1.56 43.88
C ALA A 167 46.46 2.96 44.34
N PRO A 168 47.41 3.88 44.64
CA PRO A 168 47.05 5.27 44.85
C PRO A 168 46.28 5.74 43.62
N ALA A 169 45.09 6.29 43.82
CA ALA A 169 44.26 6.84 42.76
C ALA A 169 45.05 8.00 42.11
N THR A 170 45.82 7.68 41.09
CA THR A 170 46.43 8.69 40.23
C THR A 170 45.25 9.25 39.45
N GLY A 171 44.81 10.45 39.83
CA GLY A 171 43.61 11.07 39.30
C GLY A 171 43.63 11.03 37.78
N LEU A 172 42.74 10.24 37.19
CA LEU A 172 42.44 10.35 35.77
C LEU A 172 41.87 11.76 35.59
N GLY A 173 42.64 12.58 34.86
CA GLY A 173 42.31 13.98 34.59
C GLY A 173 40.86 14.10 34.15
N ARG A 174 40.13 14.98 34.83
CA ARG A 174 38.75 15.33 34.52
C ARG A 174 38.67 15.78 33.06
N PRO A 175 37.81 15.18 32.20
CA PRO A 175 37.59 15.73 30.87
C PRO A 175 37.06 17.16 31.03
N ALA A 176 37.74 18.12 30.42
CA ALA A 176 37.34 19.52 30.46
C ALA A 176 35.98 19.66 29.77
N GLY A 177 34.96 20.10 30.53
CA GLY A 177 33.62 20.36 29.99
C GLY A 177 32.44 20.14 30.95
N MET A 178 32.64 20.17 32.26
CA MET A 178 31.53 20.17 33.23
C MET A 178 31.83 21.17 34.35
N ASP A 179 31.35 22.39 34.18
CA ASP A 179 31.17 23.34 35.27
C ASP A 179 30.02 22.81 36.15
N GLY A 180 30.35 22.54 37.40
CA GLY A 180 29.43 21.96 38.36
C GLY A 180 28.79 23.04 39.21
N ASP A 181 27.50 22.86 39.49
CA ASP A 181 26.86 23.36 40.70
C ASP A 181 26.08 22.22 41.37
N ASN A 182 26.52 21.93 42.60
CA ASN A 182 25.88 21.20 43.70
C ASN A 182 25.71 19.67 43.65
N ALA A 183 26.57 19.05 44.47
CA ALA A 183 26.32 17.80 45.16
C ALA A 183 25.31 17.99 46.31
N ALA A 184 24.34 17.08 46.41
CA ALA A 184 23.72 16.70 47.66
C ALA A 184 23.35 15.20 47.61
N SER A 185 24.17 14.43 48.33
CA SER A 185 23.89 13.18 49.08
C SER A 185 23.09 12.00 48.48
N ALA A 186 23.75 10.84 48.56
CA ALA A 186 23.22 9.48 48.58
C ALA A 186 22.02 9.33 49.54
N ASP A 187 21.12 8.35 49.42
CA ASP A 187 21.39 6.91 49.36
C ASP A 187 20.06 6.17 49.11
N SER A 188 20.08 5.10 48.32
CA SER A 188 19.20 3.91 48.43
C SER A 188 19.42 2.98 47.24
N ALA A 189 19.99 1.83 47.54
CA ALA A 189 20.26 0.73 46.64
C ALA A 189 18.98 0.13 46.02
N THR A 190 19.10 -0.32 44.76
CA THR A 190 18.31 -1.43 44.22
C THR A 190 19.21 -2.24 43.28
N PRO A 191 19.47 -3.52 43.53
CA PRO A 191 20.23 -4.35 42.61
C PRO A 191 19.31 -4.86 41.49
N GLY A 192 19.83 -4.92 40.26
CA GLY A 192 19.18 -5.61 39.15
C GLY A 192 18.91 -4.71 37.92
N SER A 193 19.94 -4.11 37.33
CA SER A 193 19.87 -3.75 35.91
C SER A 193 20.30 -4.98 35.11
N GLU A 194 19.34 -5.88 34.93
CA GLU A 194 19.40 -6.89 33.88
C GLU A 194 19.49 -6.10 32.57
N ALA A 195 20.64 -6.19 31.90
CA ALA A 195 20.87 -5.60 30.59
C ALA A 195 19.91 -6.27 29.60
N THR A 196 18.68 -5.75 29.53
CA THR A 196 17.74 -6.09 28.49
C THR A 196 18.36 -5.58 27.20
N ALA A 197 18.90 -6.50 26.41
CA ALA A 197 19.32 -6.22 25.04
C ALA A 197 18.17 -5.47 24.35
N ALA A 198 18.42 -4.22 23.97
CA ALA A 198 17.43 -3.40 23.31
C ALA A 198 16.86 -4.20 22.11
N PRO A 199 15.53 -4.33 21.98
CA PRO A 199 14.94 -5.07 20.88
C PRO A 199 15.43 -4.49 19.56
N ALA A 200 15.88 -5.38 18.67
CA ALA A 200 16.34 -4.98 17.34
C ALA A 200 15.29 -4.09 16.66
N PRO A 201 15.68 -3.01 15.98
CA PRO A 201 14.74 -2.11 15.34
C PRO A 201 13.85 -2.90 14.37
N ALA A 202 12.53 -2.83 14.59
CA ALA A 202 11.57 -3.50 13.72
C ALA A 202 11.77 -3.05 12.27
N PRO A 203 11.66 -3.96 11.28
CA PRO A 203 11.81 -3.60 9.88
C PRO A 203 10.79 -2.52 9.52
N ARG A 204 11.28 -1.37 9.04
CA ARG A 204 10.42 -0.27 8.59
C ARG A 204 9.64 -0.77 7.37
N ARG A 205 8.31 -0.74 7.44
CA ARG A 205 7.45 -1.11 6.30
C ARG A 205 7.83 -0.20 5.12
N ALA A 206 8.18 -0.80 3.99
CA ALA A 206 8.50 -0.05 2.79
C ALA A 206 7.27 0.81 2.39
N ALA A 207 7.50 2.06 2.01
CA ALA A 207 6.43 2.88 1.46
C ALA A 207 6.15 2.48 0.00
N PRO A 208 4.90 2.62 -0.49
CA PRO A 208 4.62 2.53 -1.92
C PRO A 208 5.44 3.58 -2.70
N VAL A 209 6.11 3.15 -3.76
CA VAL A 209 6.92 4.02 -4.63
C VAL A 209 6.26 4.26 -5.99
N ALA A 210 5.26 3.45 -6.33
CA ALA A 210 4.50 3.56 -7.57
C ALA A 210 3.07 3.01 -7.39
N LEU A 211 2.19 3.36 -8.32
CA LEU A 211 0.86 2.79 -8.47
C LEU A 211 0.78 2.04 -9.79
N ARG A 212 0.20 0.83 -9.75
CA ARG A 212 -0.03 -0.02 -10.91
C ARG A 212 -1.52 -0.06 -11.21
N LEU A 213 -1.91 0.48 -12.35
CA LEU A 213 -3.25 0.39 -12.89
C LEU A 213 -3.36 -0.88 -13.73
N GLU A 214 -4.35 -1.71 -13.42
CA GLU A 214 -4.80 -2.80 -14.28
C GLU A 214 -6.08 -2.34 -14.98
N GLN A 215 -6.10 -2.44 -16.30
CA GLN A 215 -7.21 -2.00 -17.16
C GLN A 215 -7.46 -3.02 -18.26
N THR A 216 -8.56 -2.88 -18.99
CA THR A 216 -8.77 -3.56 -20.28
C THR A 216 -8.59 -2.59 -21.44
N LEU A 217 -8.13 -3.07 -22.58
CA LEU A 217 -8.16 -2.28 -23.82
C LEU A 217 -9.62 -2.09 -24.29
N ALA A 218 -9.82 -1.30 -25.34
CA ALA A 218 -11.15 -0.98 -25.88
C ALA A 218 -11.98 -2.22 -26.27
N ASN A 219 -11.33 -3.36 -26.55
CA ASN A 219 -12.01 -4.63 -26.81
C ASN A 219 -12.60 -5.30 -25.54
N GLY A 220 -12.38 -4.74 -24.36
CA GLY A 220 -12.92 -5.20 -23.08
C GLY A 220 -12.28 -6.48 -22.53
N VAL A 221 -11.42 -7.16 -23.27
CA VAL A 221 -10.89 -8.49 -22.92
C VAL A 221 -9.37 -8.50 -22.78
N THR A 222 -8.65 -7.69 -23.56
CA THR A 222 -7.18 -7.68 -23.49
C THR A 222 -6.73 -6.87 -22.27
N PRO A 223 -6.00 -7.49 -21.31
CA PRO A 223 -5.49 -6.76 -20.15
C PRO A 223 -4.38 -5.79 -20.56
N SER A 224 -4.38 -4.61 -19.94
CA SER A 224 -3.43 -3.54 -20.13
C SER A 224 -2.97 -3.05 -18.77
N ARG A 225 -1.66 -3.03 -18.54
CA ARG A 225 -1.06 -2.60 -17.28
C ARG A 225 -0.27 -1.32 -17.48
N THR A 226 -0.49 -0.34 -16.62
CA THR A 226 0.27 0.92 -16.59
C THR A 226 0.82 1.16 -15.20
N VAL A 227 2.09 1.55 -15.08
CA VAL A 227 2.72 1.88 -13.81
C VAL A 227 3.08 3.36 -13.80
N PHE A 228 2.65 4.06 -12.75
CA PHE A 228 3.03 5.42 -12.48
C PHE A 228 3.94 5.49 -11.26
N GLY A 229 5.06 6.19 -11.39
CA GLY A 229 5.86 6.54 -10.23
C GLY A 229 5.08 7.48 -9.31
N LEU A 230 5.35 7.40 -8.01
CA LEU A 230 4.83 8.36 -7.04
C LEU A 230 5.92 9.37 -6.69
N THR A 231 5.53 10.64 -6.59
CA THR A 231 6.41 11.69 -6.09
C THR A 231 5.67 12.59 -5.12
N ARG A 232 6.42 13.15 -4.16
CA ARG A 232 5.94 14.21 -3.28
C ARG A 232 6.53 15.54 -3.72
N HIS A 233 5.67 16.51 -4.00
CA HIS A 233 6.09 17.84 -4.41
C HIS A 233 5.10 18.88 -3.87
N PHE A 234 5.62 19.97 -3.27
CA PHE A 234 4.83 20.99 -2.58
C PHE A 234 3.82 20.45 -1.55
N GLY A 235 4.20 19.40 -0.82
CA GLY A 235 3.33 18.78 0.20
C GLY A 235 2.24 17.86 -0.35
N CYS A 236 2.12 17.73 -1.67
CA CYS A 236 1.13 16.89 -2.35
C CYS A 236 1.77 15.62 -2.90
N TRP A 237 0.97 14.57 -3.03
CA TRP A 237 1.28 13.39 -3.81
C TRP A 237 0.87 13.58 -5.27
N TRP A 238 1.72 13.10 -6.16
CA TRP A 238 1.52 13.15 -7.60
C TRP A 238 1.90 11.83 -8.25
N ILE A 239 1.25 11.53 -9.37
CA ILE A 239 1.74 10.51 -10.30
C ILE A 239 2.76 11.11 -11.28
N LYS A 240 3.74 10.32 -11.70
CA LYS A 240 4.71 10.71 -12.72
C LYS A 240 4.99 9.55 -13.68
N GLY A 241 5.63 9.86 -14.81
CA GLY A 241 6.18 8.84 -15.71
C GLY A 241 7.10 7.86 -14.97
N GLY A 242 6.93 6.58 -15.26
CA GLY A 242 7.84 5.50 -14.87
C GLY A 242 9.12 5.54 -15.68
#